data_AF-M3IL37-F1
#
_entry.id   AF-M3IL37-F1
#
_cell.length_a   1.000
_cell.length_b   1.000
_cell.length_c   1.000
_cell.angle_alpha   90.00
_cell.angle_beta   90.00
_cell.angle_gamma   90.00
#
_symmetry.space_group_name_H-M   'P 1'
#
loop_
_entity.id
_entity.type
_entity.pdbx_description
1 polymer ?
#
loop_
_entity_poly.entity_id
_entity_poly.type
_entity_poly.pdbx_seq_one_letter_code
_entity_poly.pdbx_strand_id
1 'polypeptide(L)' 'MARVLGVSRSGYYKYLNRHKDRSVAPELTNFLQEKWLKSRKNYGFKRLFQEVKKSNLPYGARKVRKAMKHCKI' A
#
# COMPACT_ATOMS: atom_id res chain seq x y z
N MET A 1 12.14 11.50 -19.45
CA MET A 1 12.38 12.48 -18.36
C MET A 1 13.87 12.77 -18.17
N ALA A 2 14.73 11.81 -17.79
CA ALA A 2 16.16 12.08 -17.57
C ALA A 2 16.88 12.77 -18.76
N ARG A 3 16.65 12.29 -19.99
CA ARG A 3 17.19 12.90 -21.23
C ARG A 3 16.69 14.33 -21.47
N VAL A 4 15.43 14.62 -21.13
CA VAL A 4 14.80 15.95 -21.30
C VAL A 4 15.38 16.95 -20.30
N LEU A 5 15.69 16.49 -19.09
CA LEU A 5 16.24 17.29 -18.00
C LEU A 5 17.78 17.38 -18.04
N GLY A 6 18.45 16.79 -19.04
CA GLY A 6 19.91 16.82 -19.17
C GLY A 6 20.68 16.09 -18.06
N VAL A 7 20.01 15.23 -17.27
CA VAL A 7 20.62 14.51 -16.14
C VAL A 7 20.87 13.04 -16.45
N SER A 8 21.87 12.45 -15.79
CA SER A 8 22.12 11.01 -15.89
C SER A 8 20.91 10.20 -15.39
N ARG A 9 20.64 9.05 -16.02
CA ARG A 9 19.55 8.16 -15.59
C ARG A 9 19.70 7.76 -14.11
N SER A 10 20.93 7.47 -13.67
CA SER A 10 21.23 7.08 -12.29
C SER A 10 20.93 8.22 -11.31
N GLY A 11 21.37 9.44 -11.62
CA GLY A 11 21.09 10.62 -10.79
C GLY A 11 19.60 10.94 -10.69
N TYR A 12 18.90 10.86 -11.83
CA TYR A 12 17.45 11.08 -11.91
C TYR A 12 16.67 10.13 -11.00
N TYR A 13 16.90 8.82 -11.10
CA TYR A 13 16.19 7.85 -10.25
C TYR A 13 16.66 7.89 -8.79
N LYS A 14 17.92 8.23 -8.52
CA LYS A 14 18.42 8.43 -7.15
C LYS A 14 17.70 9.60 -6.47
N TYR A 15 17.52 10.71 -7.17
CA TYR A 15 16.75 11.86 -6.69
C TYR A 15 15.29 11.49 -6.43
N LEU A 16 14.61 10.85 -7.39
CA LEU A 16 13.23 10.41 -7.23
C LEU A 16 13.05 9.44 -6.05
N ASN A 17 14.01 8.53 -5.85
CA ASN A 17 13.94 7.56 -4.76
C ASN A 17 14.16 8.18 -3.36
N ARG A 18 14.76 9.37 -3.25
CA ARG A 18 14.92 10.08 -1.97
C ARG A 18 13.59 10.56 -1.42
N HIS A 19 12.72 11.06 -2.30
CA HIS A 19 11.41 11.63 -1.92
C HIS A 19 10.26 10.63 -2.06
N LYS A 20 10.57 9.36 -2.38
CA LYS A 20 9.53 8.36 -2.58
C LYS A 20 8.97 7.93 -1.24
N ASP A 21 7.76 8.38 -0.96
CA ASP A 21 7.08 8.01 0.27
C ASP A 21 6.83 6.49 0.28
N ARG A 22 7.52 5.78 1.18
CA ARG A 22 7.39 4.31 1.35
C ARG A 22 6.27 3.95 2.32
N SER A 23 5.51 4.96 2.74
CA SER A 23 4.31 4.82 3.56
C SER A 23 3.33 3.86 2.88
N VAL A 24 2.60 3.11 3.70
CA VAL A 24 1.53 2.27 3.19
C VAL A 24 0.46 3.21 2.65
N ALA A 25 -0.05 2.92 1.46
CA ALA A 25 -1.09 3.74 0.83
C ALA A 25 -2.26 3.94 1.82
N PRO A 26 -2.62 5.20 2.15
CA PRO A 26 -3.65 5.50 3.14
C PRO A 26 -5.01 4.93 2.75
N GLU A 27 -5.29 4.83 1.45
CA GLU A 27 -6.47 4.16 0.90
C GLU A 27 -6.60 2.71 1.39
N LEU A 28 -5.49 1.95 1.37
CA LEU A 28 -5.49 0.55 1.78
C LEU A 28 -5.67 0.42 3.31
N THR A 29 -5.02 1.30 4.09
CA THR A 29 -5.16 1.26 5.55
C THR A 29 -6.58 1.61 5.99
N ASN A 30 -7.19 2.62 5.36
CA ASN A 30 -8.57 3.04 5.65
C ASN A 30 -9.55 1.92 5.28
N PHE A 31 -9.42 1.33 4.09
CA PHE A 31 -10.26 0.21 3.66
C PHE A 31 -10.19 -0.98 4.62
N LEU A 32 -8.97 -1.35 5.07
CA LEU A 32 -8.78 -2.46 6.00
C LEU A 32 -9.39 -2.15 7.37
N GLN A 33 -9.22 -0.94 7.90
CA GLN A 33 -9.81 -0.54 9.17
C GLN A 33 -11.34 -0.54 9.12
N GLU A 34 -11.94 0.03 8.07
CA GLU A 34 -13.39 0.03 7.92
C GLU A 34 -13.96 -1.39 7.87
N LYS A 35 -13.35 -2.27 7.08
CA LYS A 35 -13.80 -3.68 6.97
C LYS A 35 -13.57 -4.46 8.26
N TRP A 36 -12.49 -4.19 8.97
CA TRP A 36 -12.21 -4.82 10.26
C TRP A 36 -13.18 -4.36 11.36
N LEU A 37 -13.53 -3.07 11.40
CA LEU A 37 -14.53 -2.53 12.31
C LEU A 37 -15.94 -3.05 11.99
N LYS A 38 -16.34 -3.07 10.72
CA LYS A 38 -17.63 -3.64 10.27
C LYS A 38 -17.77 -5.12 10.64
N SER A 39 -16.67 -5.87 10.66
CA SER A 39 -16.64 -7.28 11.05
C SER A 39 -16.45 -7.53 12.54
N ARG A 40 -16.63 -6.51 13.39
CA ARG A 40 -16.43 -6.58 14.85
C ARG A 40 -15.04 -7.12 15.23
N LYS A 41 -14.03 -6.75 14.44
CA LYS A 41 -12.63 -7.16 14.61
C LYS A 41 -12.35 -8.66 14.45
N ASN A 42 -13.28 -9.43 13.89
CA ASN A 42 -13.15 -10.88 13.73
C ASN A 42 -12.42 -11.28 12.42
N TYR A 43 -12.30 -10.38 11.46
CA TYR A 43 -11.68 -10.74 10.18
C TYR A 43 -10.16 -10.75 10.28
N GLY A 44 -9.57 -11.95 10.17
CA GLY A 44 -8.13 -12.13 9.95
C GLY A 44 -7.69 -11.90 8.50
N PHE A 45 -6.40 -12.08 8.25
CA PHE A 45 -5.76 -11.79 6.95
C PHE A 45 -6.48 -12.40 5.75
N LYS A 46 -6.87 -13.68 5.81
CA LYS A 46 -7.51 -14.38 4.67
C LYS A 46 -8.81 -13.69 4.23
N ARG A 47 -9.66 -13.30 5.19
CA ARG A 47 -10.95 -12.65 4.91
C ARG A 47 -10.75 -11.21 4.44
N LEU A 48 -9.88 -10.45 5.09
CA LEU A 48 -9.56 -9.08 4.67
C LEU A 48 -8.92 -9.05 3.27
N PHE A 49 -8.02 -9.99 2.96
CA PHE A 49 -7.40 -10.09 1.65
C PHE A 49 -8.40 -10.43 0.54
N GLN A 50 -9.38 -11.29 0.83
CA GLN A 50 -10.49 -11.55 -0.10
C GLN A 50 -11.33 -10.29 -0.35
N GLU A 51 -11.62 -9.50 0.70
CA GLU A 51 -12.35 -8.23 0.55
C GLU A 51 -11.55 -7.21 -0.30
N VAL A 52 -10.23 -7.16 -0.14
CA VAL A 52 -9.36 -6.31 -0.98
C VAL A 52 -9.38 -6.77 -2.45
N LYS A 53 -9.44 -8.08 -2.71
CA LYS A 53 -9.59 -8.61 -4.07
C LYS A 53 -10.96 -8.29 -4.66
N LYS A 54 -12.03 -8.34 -3.84
CA LYS A 54 -13.39 -7.98 -4.27
C LYS A 54 -13.51 -6.49 -4.63
N SER A 55 -12.81 -5.60 -3.92
CA SER A 55 -12.82 -4.16 -4.18
C SER A 55 -11.92 -3.74 -5.36
N ASN A 56 -11.40 -4.70 -6.14
CA ASN A 56 -10.56 -4.49 -7.32
C ASN A 56 -9.31 -3.64 -7.06
N LEU A 57 -8.81 -3.63 -5.82
CA LEU A 57 -7.62 -2.87 -5.47
C LEU A 57 -6.35 -3.62 -5.95
N PRO A 58 -5.36 -2.95 -6.56
CA PRO A 58 -4.16 -3.58 -7.12
C PRO A 58 -3.11 -3.92 -6.05
N TYR A 59 -3.54 -4.35 -4.86
CA TYR A 59 -2.66 -4.62 -3.72
C TYR A 59 -2.43 -6.12 -3.51
N GLY A 60 -1.18 -6.55 -3.66
CA GLY A 60 -0.77 -7.93 -3.38
C GLY A 60 -0.70 -8.25 -1.87
N ALA A 61 -0.68 -9.55 -1.55
CA ALA A 61 -0.69 -10.08 -0.19
C ALA A 61 0.37 -9.45 0.75
N ARG A 62 1.58 -9.18 0.24
CA ARG A 62 2.67 -8.55 1.00
C ARG A 62 2.31 -7.13 1.46
N LYS A 63 1.74 -6.33 0.55
CA LYS A 63 1.32 -4.95 0.87
C LYS A 63 0.18 -4.95 1.89
N VAL A 64 -0.77 -5.87 1.75
CA VAL A 64 -1.89 -6.03 2.69
C VAL A 64 -1.39 -6.44 4.08
N ARG A 65 -0.45 -7.39 4.18
CA ARG A 65 0.17 -7.74 5.48
C ARG A 65 0.88 -6.56 6.13
N LYS A 66 1.64 -5.78 5.34
CA LYS A 66 2.32 -4.58 5.85
C LYS A 66 1.29 -3.57 6.36
N ALA A 67 0.21 -3.35 5.62
CA ALA A 67 -0.88 -2.45 6.01
C ALA A 67 -1.58 -2.90 7.30
N MET A 68 -1.91 -4.19 7.44
CA MET A 68 -2.50 -4.73 8.68
C MET A 68 -1.60 -4.48 9.89
N LYS A 69 -0.28 -4.72 9.76
CA LYS A 69 0.68 -4.43 10.83
C LYS A 69 0.71 -2.95 11.21
N HIS A 70 0.60 -2.05 10.23
CA HIS A 70 0.50 -0.60 10.50
C HIS A 70 -0.82 -0.23 11.21
N CYS A 71 -1.93 -0.88 10.86
CA CYS A 71 -3.24 -0.65 11.47
C CYS A 71 -3.43 -1.34 12.83
N LYS A 72 -2.44 -2.11 13.33
CA LYS A 72 -2.53 -2.93 14.55
C LYS A 72 -3.70 -3.93 14.53
N ILE A 73 -3.95 -4.53 13.35
CA ILE A 73 -4.95 -5.57 13.09
C ILE A 73 -4.30 -6.95 13.14
#